data_AF-A0A958JVX2-F1
#
_entry.id   AF-A0A958JVX2-F1
#
_cell.length_a   1.000
_cell.length_b   1.000
_cell.length_c   1.000
_cell.angle_alpha   90.00
_cell.angle_beta   90.00
_cell.angle_gamma   90.00
#
_symmetry.space_group_name_H-M   'P 1'
#
loop_
_entity.id
_entity.type
_entity.pdbx_description
1 polymer ?
#
loop_
_entity_poly.entity_id
_entity_poly.type
_entity_poly.pdbx_seq_one_letter_code
_entity_poly.pdbx_strand_id
1 'polypeptide(L)'
;MSDLLGKIGLASSGLESGQLEFARMKRQSEQLEELKHAKGSQNIRDTNMRGEGQDPEKAAEQFEALLLQEMMKEMWKTVPSAGLISGSREEELYRDMLNEQIAKQISESQPLGIKDLILREMEKEGGGEAK
;
A
#
# COMPACT_ATOMS: atom_id res chain seq x y z
N MET A 1 -47.80 39.39 -17.22
CA MET A 1 -48.41 39.36 -18.56
C MET A 1 -47.25 39.21 -19.53
N SER A 2 -46.91 37.96 -19.85
CA SER A 2 -47.44 37.26 -21.03
C SER A 2 -46.91 37.97 -22.27
N ASP A 3 -45.89 37.37 -22.86
CA ASP A 3 -46.08 36.62 -24.11
C ASP A 3 -46.35 37.56 -25.26
N LEU A 4 -45.44 37.51 -26.23
CA LEU A 4 -45.70 37.34 -27.66
C LEU A 4 -44.38 37.66 -28.35
N LEU A 5 -43.47 36.70 -28.38
CA LEU A 5 -43.41 35.71 -29.47
C LEU A 5 -43.35 36.39 -30.83
N GLY A 6 -42.18 36.28 -31.46
CA GLY A 6 -42.19 36.29 -32.90
C GLY A 6 -40.85 36.51 -33.54
N LYS A 7 -40.18 35.39 -33.84
CA LYS A 7 -39.26 35.24 -34.99
C LYS A 7 -37.88 35.83 -34.67
N ILE A 8 -36.83 35.04 -34.61
CA ILE A 8 -36.22 34.40 -35.78
C ILE A 8 -35.33 33.24 -35.30
N GLY A 9 -35.44 32.08 -35.95
CA GLY A 9 -34.27 31.22 -36.14
C GLY A 9 -34.00 30.11 -35.12
N LEU A 10 -35.00 29.31 -34.74
CA LEU A 10 -34.71 27.92 -34.36
C LEU A 10 -34.44 27.11 -35.65
N ALA A 11 -33.27 27.32 -36.21
CA ALA A 11 -32.61 26.38 -37.10
C ALA A 11 -31.36 25.87 -36.36
N SER A 12 -31.16 24.54 -36.34
CA SER A 12 -29.95 23.81 -35.90
C SER A 12 -29.96 23.05 -34.56
N SER A 13 -31.12 22.78 -33.94
CA SER A 13 -31.26 21.97 -32.71
C SER A 13 -30.86 20.47 -32.81
N GLY A 14 -30.19 20.05 -33.88
CA GLY A 14 -29.59 18.71 -34.04
C GLY A 14 -28.06 18.67 -33.99
N LEU A 15 -27.38 19.82 -34.07
CA LEU A 15 -25.90 19.89 -34.18
C LEU A 15 -25.22 20.49 -32.93
N GLU A 16 -25.94 21.23 -32.08
CA GLU A 16 -25.39 21.76 -30.82
C GLU A 16 -25.43 20.75 -29.67
N SER A 17 -26.41 19.84 -29.66
CA SER A 17 -26.58 18.83 -28.60
C SER A 17 -25.35 17.90 -28.48
N GLY A 18 -24.79 17.49 -29.62
CA GLY A 18 -23.59 16.66 -29.67
C GLY A 18 -22.31 17.40 -29.29
N GLN A 19 -22.22 18.70 -29.59
CA GLN A 19 -21.08 19.54 -29.21
C GLN A 19 -21.06 19.82 -27.70
N LEU A 20 -22.25 20.00 -27.10
CA LEU A 20 -22.38 20.20 -25.66
C LEU A 20 -22.06 18.92 -24.87
N GLU A 21 -22.52 17.75 -25.35
CA GLU A 21 -22.18 16.43 -24.81
C GLU A 21 -20.67 16.16 -24.95
N PHE A 22 -20.08 16.45 -26.11
CA PHE A 22 -18.63 16.28 -26.33
C PHE A 22 -17.80 17.19 -25.42
N ALA A 23 -18.22 18.45 -25.21
CA ALA A 23 -17.57 19.37 -24.29
C ALA A 23 -17.66 18.91 -22.83
N ARG A 24 -18.79 18.29 -22.43
CA ARG A 24 -18.95 17.67 -21.10
C ARG A 24 -18.09 16.41 -20.96
N MET A 25 -18.09 15.55 -21.97
CA MET A 25 -17.31 14.31 -22.00
C MET A 25 -15.81 14.57 -21.95
N LYS A 26 -15.32 15.58 -22.68
CA LYS A 26 -13.91 15.98 -22.68
C LYS A 26 -13.45 16.50 -21.31
N ARG A 27 -14.25 17.37 -20.67
CA ARG A 27 -13.99 17.81 -19.29
C ARG A 27 -14.03 16.65 -18.29
N GLN A 28 -14.95 15.72 -18.46
CA GLN A 28 -15.06 14.55 -17.58
C GLN A 28 -13.84 13.62 -17.72
N SER A 29 -13.32 13.43 -18.94
CA SER A 29 -12.07 12.67 -19.15
C SER A 29 -10.84 13.35 -18.55
N GLU A 30 -10.75 14.68 -18.61
CA GLU A 30 -9.65 15.44 -17.98
C GLU A 30 -9.68 15.30 -16.45
N GLN A 31 -10.87 15.38 -15.84
CA GLN A 31 -11.06 15.14 -14.41
C GLN A 31 -10.73 13.69 -13.99
N LEU A 32 -10.97 12.71 -14.86
CA LEU A 32 -10.63 11.31 -14.61
C LEU A 32 -9.12 11.05 -14.63
N GLU A 33 -8.37 11.74 -15.50
CA GLU A 33 -6.89 11.68 -15.49
C GLU A 33 -6.32 12.36 -14.23
N GLU A 34 -6.88 13.49 -13.80
CA GLU A 34 -6.48 14.16 -12.55
C GLU A 34 -6.72 13.26 -11.31
N LEU A 35 -7.82 12.50 -11.29
CA LEU A 35 -8.10 11.53 -10.24
C LEU A 35 -7.16 10.31 -10.26
N LYS A 36 -6.68 9.88 -11.44
CA LYS A 36 -5.63 8.84 -11.53
C LYS A 36 -4.31 9.32 -10.95
N HIS A 37 -3.94 10.59 -11.16
CA HIS A 37 -2.75 11.18 -10.56
C HIS A 37 -2.89 11.40 -9.04
N ALA A 38 -4.08 11.77 -8.55
CA ALA A 38 -4.35 11.92 -7.13
C ALA A 38 -4.36 10.57 -6.37
N LYS A 39 -4.92 9.50 -6.96
CA LYS A 39 -4.96 8.17 -6.33
C LYS A 39 -3.72 7.32 -6.60
N GLY A 40 -3.00 7.56 -7.68
CA GLY A 40 -1.73 6.90 -8.01
C GLY A 40 -0.57 7.26 -7.06
N SER A 41 -0.72 8.31 -6.24
CA SER A 41 0.26 8.74 -5.24
C SER A 41 -0.05 8.26 -3.80
N GLN A 42 -1.21 7.65 -3.56
CA GLN A 42 -1.56 7.12 -2.23
C GLN A 42 -1.24 5.63 -2.05
N ASN A 43 -0.93 4.90 -3.14
CA ASN A 43 -0.60 3.46 -3.05
C ASN A 43 0.91 3.17 -3.07
N ILE A 44 1.75 4.20 -2.92
CA ILE A 44 3.21 4.10 -2.77
C ILE A 44 3.67 5.00 -1.61
N ARG A 45 3.00 4.90 -0.45
CA ARG A 45 3.38 5.64 0.77
C ARG A 45 3.82 4.76 1.94
N ASP A 46 3.84 3.44 1.78
CA ASP A 46 4.35 2.52 2.81
C ASP A 46 5.83 2.14 2.61
N THR A 47 6.53 2.79 1.67
CA THR A 47 8.00 2.71 1.54
C THR A 47 8.70 3.95 2.07
N ASN A 48 8.09 4.65 3.03
CA ASN A 48 8.71 5.79 3.70
C ASN A 48 9.75 5.31 4.75
N MET A 49 10.79 4.62 4.28
CA MET A 49 12.08 4.46 4.98
C MET A 49 12.84 5.80 4.94
N ARG A 50 12.28 6.85 5.55
CA ARG A 50 13.02 8.11 5.75
C ARG A 50 12.50 8.84 6.99
N GLY A 51 13.16 8.51 8.09
CA GLY A 51 13.37 9.30 9.30
C GLY A 51 12.49 10.51 9.55
N GLU A 52 11.38 10.30 10.25
CA GLU A 52 10.81 11.26 11.19
C GLU A 52 10.40 10.44 12.42
N GLY A 53 11.12 10.60 13.54
CA GLY A 53 10.80 10.02 14.85
C GLY A 53 10.31 8.57 14.82
N GLN A 54 11.15 7.63 14.36
CA GLN A 54 10.80 6.21 14.45
C GLN A 54 10.73 5.82 15.92
N ASP A 55 9.52 5.56 16.38
CA ASP A 55 9.24 4.85 17.61
C ASP A 55 10.15 3.61 17.67
N PRO A 56 11.15 3.58 18.58
CA PRO A 56 12.13 2.51 18.61
C PRO A 56 11.45 1.16 18.88
N GLU A 57 10.29 1.14 19.53
CA GLU A 57 9.50 -0.06 19.74
C GLU A 57 8.98 -0.61 18.41
N LYS A 58 8.42 0.26 17.55
CA LYS A 58 7.94 -0.16 16.23
C LYS A 58 9.07 -0.61 15.32
N ALA A 59 10.22 0.03 15.39
CA ALA A 59 11.40 -0.38 14.62
C ALA A 59 11.90 -1.77 15.07
N ALA A 60 11.98 -1.99 16.38
CA ALA A 60 12.38 -3.28 16.96
C ALA A 60 11.35 -4.39 16.65
N GLU A 61 10.06 -4.07 16.68
CA GLU A 61 8.98 -4.99 16.31
C GLU A 61 9.04 -5.39 14.82
N GLN A 62 9.23 -4.43 13.92
CA GLN A 62 9.38 -4.70 12.48
C GLN A 62 10.63 -5.55 12.21
N PHE A 63 11.72 -5.33 12.94
CA PHE A 63 12.90 -6.15 12.83
C PHE A 63 12.65 -7.60 13.29
N GLU A 64 11.97 -7.79 14.41
CA GLU A 64 11.58 -9.13 14.88
C GLU A 64 10.69 -9.84 13.86
N ALA A 65 9.75 -9.14 13.22
CA ALA A 65 8.93 -9.69 12.14
C ALA A 65 9.78 -10.15 10.94
N LEU A 66 10.74 -9.34 10.48
CA LEU A 66 11.63 -9.73 9.38
C LEU A 66 12.46 -10.96 9.73
N LEU A 67 12.97 -11.03 10.95
CA LEU A 67 13.76 -12.17 11.40
C LEU A 67 12.90 -13.45 11.47
N LEU A 68 11.68 -13.34 11.99
CA LEU A 68 10.71 -14.44 12.01
C LEU A 68 10.38 -14.94 10.59
N GLN A 69 10.19 -14.02 9.65
CA GLN A 69 9.95 -14.35 8.25
C GLN A 69 11.11 -15.16 7.67
N GLU A 70 12.36 -14.74 7.91
CA GLU A 70 13.52 -15.49 7.41
C GLU A 70 13.72 -16.84 8.12
N MET A 71 13.48 -16.91 9.42
CA MET A 71 13.48 -18.19 10.13
C MET A 71 12.43 -19.15 9.53
N MET A 72 11.22 -18.66 9.27
CA MET A 72 10.20 -19.46 8.59
C MET A 72 10.66 -19.86 7.20
N LYS A 73 11.25 -18.95 6.43
CA LYS A 73 11.77 -19.26 5.10
C LYS A 73 12.73 -20.45 5.14
N GLU A 74 13.72 -20.42 6.04
CA GLU A 74 14.67 -21.51 6.26
C GLU A 74 13.98 -22.79 6.75
N MET A 75 13.00 -22.69 7.65
CA MET A 75 12.27 -23.85 8.17
C MET A 75 11.63 -24.66 7.04
N TRP A 76 10.95 -24.04 6.07
CA TRP A 76 10.38 -24.88 5.02
C TRP A 76 11.38 -25.36 3.97
N LYS A 77 12.60 -24.79 3.87
CA LYS A 77 13.64 -25.44 3.04
C LYS A 77 13.97 -26.85 3.56
N THR A 78 13.66 -27.12 4.83
CA THR A 78 13.81 -28.46 5.43
C THR A 78 12.63 -29.39 5.17
N VAL A 79 11.48 -28.87 4.70
CA VAL A 79 10.31 -29.68 4.36
C VAL A 79 10.53 -30.30 2.99
N PRO A 80 10.53 -31.64 2.86
CA PRO A 80 10.72 -32.29 1.57
C PRO A 80 9.63 -31.88 0.59
N SER A 81 10.01 -31.52 -0.64
CA SER A 81 9.09 -31.30 -1.75
C SER A 81 8.46 -32.64 -2.15
N ALA A 82 7.33 -33.00 -1.52
CA ALA A 82 6.63 -34.24 -1.77
C ALA A 82 5.25 -33.95 -2.37
N GLY A 83 5.14 -33.93 -3.70
CA GLY A 83 3.85 -33.86 -4.40
C GLY A 83 3.92 -33.26 -5.80
N LEU A 84 2.81 -33.34 -6.55
CA LEU A 84 2.67 -32.71 -7.87
C LEU A 84 2.63 -31.16 -7.83
N ILE A 85 2.38 -30.59 -6.65
CA ILE A 85 2.13 -29.14 -6.46
C ILE A 85 3.36 -28.45 -5.83
N SER A 86 4.33 -29.21 -5.32
CA SER A 86 5.47 -28.67 -4.58
C SER A 86 6.53 -28.05 -5.49
N GLY A 87 7.01 -26.85 -5.13
CA GLY A 87 8.13 -26.18 -5.78
C GLY A 87 7.75 -25.30 -6.97
N SER A 88 6.47 -24.92 -7.09
CA SER A 88 6.07 -23.92 -8.08
C SER A 88 6.43 -22.50 -7.61
N ARG A 89 6.77 -21.61 -8.54
CA ARG A 89 7.10 -20.21 -8.22
C ARG A 89 5.90 -19.48 -7.60
N GLU A 90 4.70 -19.86 -7.99
CA GLU A 90 3.46 -19.32 -7.46
C GLU A 90 3.28 -19.74 -5.99
N GLU A 91 3.52 -21.01 -5.67
CA GLU A 91 3.52 -21.51 -4.29
C GLU A 91 4.56 -20.77 -3.43
N GLU A 92 5.79 -20.61 -3.92
CA GLU A 92 6.82 -19.84 -3.21
C GLU A 92 6.37 -18.42 -2.89
N LEU A 93 5.76 -17.73 -3.87
CA LEU A 93 5.22 -16.38 -3.66
C LEU A 93 4.09 -16.38 -2.62
N TYR A 94 3.12 -17.29 -2.72
CA TYR A 94 2.03 -17.38 -1.75
C TYR A 94 2.55 -17.68 -0.35
N ARG A 95 3.54 -18.55 -0.25
CA ARG A 95 4.17 -18.92 1.01
C ARG A 95 4.95 -17.76 1.62
N ASP A 96 5.66 -16.97 0.81
CA ASP A 96 6.34 -15.77 1.28
C ASP A 96 5.34 -14.74 1.82
N MET A 97 4.23 -14.49 1.12
CA MET A 97 3.15 -13.61 1.61
C MET A 97 2.52 -14.14 2.90
N LEU A 98 2.31 -15.45 3.00
CA LEU A 98 1.78 -16.09 4.20
C LEU A 98 2.73 -15.95 5.37
N ASN A 99 4.03 -16.23 5.15
CA ASN A 99 5.06 -16.11 6.18
C ASN A 99 5.18 -14.67 6.67
N GLU A 100 5.07 -13.66 5.80
CA GLU A 100 5.07 -12.24 6.18
C GLU A 100 3.92 -11.92 7.14
N GLN A 101 2.69 -12.36 6.81
CA GLN A 101 1.53 -12.11 7.68
C GLN A 101 1.64 -12.85 9.02
N ILE A 102 2.10 -14.10 9.01
CA ILE A 102 2.32 -14.87 10.24
C ILE A 102 3.41 -14.18 11.09
N ALA A 103 4.51 -13.74 10.48
CA ALA A 103 5.60 -13.09 11.18
C ALA A 103 5.15 -11.81 11.88
N LYS A 104 4.40 -10.97 11.14
CA LYS A 104 3.82 -9.73 11.66
C LYS A 104 2.83 -9.99 12.79
N GLN A 105 1.96 -11.00 12.65
CA GLN A 105 1.03 -11.35 13.71
C GLN A 105 1.75 -11.84 14.97
N ILE A 106 2.82 -12.64 14.82
CA ILE A 106 3.61 -13.13 15.94
C ILE A 106 4.35 -11.97 16.63
N SER A 107 4.99 -11.05 15.89
CA SER A 107 5.69 -9.90 16.49
C SER A 107 4.75 -8.99 17.29
N GLU A 108 3.51 -8.83 16.84
CA GLU A 108 2.47 -8.03 17.50
C GLU A 108 1.89 -8.73 18.75
N SER A 109 1.51 -10.01 18.63
CA SER A 109 0.67 -10.69 19.64
C SER A 109 1.43 -11.63 20.58
N GLN A 110 2.53 -12.23 20.13
CA GLN A 110 3.32 -13.18 20.90
C GLN A 110 4.80 -13.06 20.50
N PRO A 111 5.45 -11.91 20.83
CA PRO A 111 6.83 -11.66 20.47
C PRO A 111 7.76 -12.70 21.10
N LEU A 112 8.87 -13.01 20.43
CA LEU A 112 9.87 -13.96 20.93
C LEU A 112 10.85 -13.30 21.92
N GLY A 113 10.74 -11.99 22.12
CA GLY A 113 11.59 -11.19 23.01
C GLY A 113 12.82 -10.59 22.33
N ILE A 114 12.93 -10.73 21.00
CA ILE A 114 14.03 -10.15 20.23
C ILE A 114 13.86 -8.63 20.16
N LYS A 115 12.62 -8.14 20.05
CA LYS A 115 12.35 -6.70 20.11
C LYS A 115 12.85 -6.08 21.43
N ASP A 116 12.63 -6.76 22.55
CA ASP A 116 13.04 -6.29 23.88
C ASP A 116 14.56 -6.26 24.02
N LEU A 117 15.25 -7.25 23.43
CA LEU A 117 16.71 -7.29 23.38
C LEU A 117 17.29 -6.12 22.57
N ILE A 118 16.67 -5.81 21.43
CA ILE A 118 17.08 -4.69 20.57
C ILE A 118 16.87 -3.36 21.29
N LEU A 119 15.68 -3.15 21.87
CA LEU A 119 15.37 -1.94 22.64
C LEU A 119 16.37 -1.74 23.78
N ARG A 120 16.65 -2.80 24.54
CA ARG A 120 17.62 -2.73 25.64
C ARG A 120 19.02 -2.35 25.17
N GLU A 121 19.44 -2.81 23.99
CA GLU A 121 20.76 -2.47 23.46
C GLU A 121 20.80 -1.03 22.94
N MET A 122 19.75 -0.59 22.26
CA MET A 122 19.59 0.81 21.83
C MET A 122 19.59 1.78 23.03
N GLU A 123 18.94 1.42 24.14
CA GLU A 123 18.96 2.22 25.37
C GLU A 123 20.37 2.33 25.99
N LYS A 124 21.16 1.25 25.96
CA LYS A 124 22.55 1.29 26.45
C LYS A 124 23.45 2.15 25.58
N GLU A 125 23.30 2.07 24.26
CA GLU A 125 24.09 2.87 23.31
C GLU A 125 23.67 4.35 23.33
N GLY A 126 22.36 4.64 23.47
CA GLY A 126 21.83 6.00 23.63
C GLY A 126 22.07 6.64 25.00
N GLY A 127 22.40 5.84 26.02
CA GLY A 127 22.70 6.28 27.39
C GLY A 127 24.13 6.80 27.62
N GLY A 128 24.95 6.91 26.57
CA GLY A 128 26.34 7.40 26.65
C GLY A 128 26.51 8.91 26.78
N GLU A 129 25.46 9.72 26.60
CA GLU A 129 25.52 11.19 26.62
C GLU A 129 24.62 11.79 27.70
N ALA A 130 24.85 11.43 28.96
CA ALA A 130 24.34 12.20 30.09
C ALA A 130 25.22 11.99 31.32
N LYS A 131 26.42 12.57 31.32
CA LYS A 131 27.15 12.83 32.56
C LYS A 131 28.03 14.06 32.46
#